data_AF-A0AA35XAI9-F1
#
_entry.id   AF-A0AA35XAI9-F1
#
_cell.length_a   1.000
_cell.length_b   1.000
_cell.length_c   1.000
_cell.angle_alpha   90.00
_cell.angle_beta   90.00
_cell.angle_gamma   90.00
#
_symmetry.space_group_name_H-M   'P 1'
#
loop_
_entity.id
_entity.type
_entity.pdbx_description
1 polymer ?
#
loop_
_entity_poly.entity_id
_entity_poly.type
_entity_poly.pdbx_seq_one_letter_code
_entity_poly.pdbx_strand_id
1 'polypeptide(L)'
;MARAQELGGFFALPQRQPEEQGWTSARDLFKGDDQRLGELVMAYGQRAWESDNRHVAGSAFLVAYLSRVVFPLVGQYVLERRVPDVSLDNLSFHWNGSGIDATGLNCLAFAALPDDSAVNHLDAMAVADADALYAQLKVWLFDDNLNIVIDSLLRAAGASWKVSLNAVAAAFSQVLNRLYATAGRPEEVVRIAASFLTDPDSPIYGQLTMEEFQYQGRTGFFSRRRGCCLWWRSPRSNDYCSNCILLPPDQQDQRFREMLAGLR
;
A
#
# COMPACT_ATOMS: atom_id res chain seq x y z
N MET A 1 8.96 2.25 15.81
CA MET A 1 8.68 1.62 14.50
C MET A 1 9.47 0.33 14.22
N ALA A 2 10.29 -0.18 15.16
CA ALA A 2 11.24 -1.28 14.90
C ALA A 2 10.58 -2.63 14.53
N ARG A 3 9.50 -3.04 15.21
CA ARG A 3 8.90 -4.36 15.02
C ARG A 3 8.34 -4.63 13.62
N ALA A 4 7.71 -3.64 12.96
CA ALA A 4 7.27 -3.87 11.57
C ALA A 4 8.49 -4.05 10.65
N GLN A 5 9.59 -3.34 10.88
CA GLN A 5 10.81 -3.45 10.07
C GLN A 5 11.43 -4.86 10.17
N GLU A 6 11.26 -5.56 11.30
CA GLU A 6 11.70 -6.94 11.48
C GLU A 6 10.99 -7.92 10.52
N LEU A 7 9.79 -7.58 10.02
CA LEU A 7 9.05 -8.38 9.01
C LEU A 7 9.61 -8.22 7.58
N GLY A 8 10.60 -7.34 7.40
CA GLY A 8 11.36 -7.12 6.17
C GLY A 8 11.31 -5.67 5.67
N GLY A 9 12.20 -5.35 4.73
CA GLY A 9 12.40 -3.98 4.22
C GLY A 9 11.15 -3.30 3.64
N PHE A 10 10.13 -4.05 3.21
CA PHE A 10 8.84 -3.50 2.76
C PHE A 10 8.07 -2.79 3.86
N PHE A 11 8.34 -3.09 5.14
CA PHE A 11 7.69 -2.44 6.29
C PHE A 11 8.53 -1.31 6.89
N ALA A 12 9.64 -0.96 6.25
CA ALA A 12 10.48 0.15 6.66
C ALA A 12 10.02 1.46 6.01
N LEU A 13 9.89 2.49 6.83
CA LEU A 13 9.68 3.87 6.41
C LEU A 13 10.58 4.77 7.26
N PRO A 14 11.86 4.92 6.87
CA PRO A 14 12.83 5.69 7.65
C PRO A 14 12.59 7.19 7.51
N GLN A 15 13.16 7.98 8.42
CA GLN A 15 13.34 9.42 8.18
C GLN A 15 14.46 9.62 7.16
N ARG A 16 14.29 10.56 6.24
CA ARG A 16 15.38 10.95 5.33
C ARG A 16 16.50 11.65 6.09
N GLN A 17 17.74 11.51 5.62
CA GLN A 17 18.86 12.29 6.14
C GLN A 17 18.85 13.68 5.48
N PRO A 18 18.78 14.79 6.25
CA PRO A 18 18.65 16.13 5.68
C PRO A 18 19.78 16.54 4.72
N GLU A 19 21.00 16.08 5.00
CA GLU A 19 22.23 16.34 4.26
C GLU A 19 22.36 15.55 2.95
N GLU A 20 21.55 14.51 2.77
CA GLU A 20 21.57 13.70 1.56
C GLU A 20 20.94 14.49 0.40
N GLN A 21 21.61 14.51 -0.74
CA GLN A 21 21.11 15.17 -1.95
C GLN A 21 20.16 14.23 -2.71
N GLY A 22 19.48 14.73 -3.74
CA GLY A 22 18.65 13.89 -4.62
C GLY A 22 17.25 13.57 -4.10
N TRP A 23 16.83 14.17 -2.98
CA TRP A 23 15.45 14.05 -2.49
C TRP A 23 14.52 15.04 -3.20
N THR A 24 13.35 14.56 -3.63
CA THR A 24 12.23 15.38 -4.11
C THR A 24 11.04 15.17 -3.17
N SER A 25 10.40 16.26 -2.73
CA SER A 25 9.20 16.14 -1.90
C SER A 25 8.09 15.45 -2.68
N ALA A 26 7.26 14.66 -1.99
CA ALA A 26 6.14 13.99 -2.64
C ALA A 26 5.12 15.02 -3.18
N ARG A 27 4.92 16.15 -2.48
CA ARG A 27 4.10 17.25 -2.98
C ARG A 27 4.62 17.80 -4.31
N ASP A 28 5.92 18.09 -4.43
CA ASP A 28 6.48 18.60 -5.70
C ASP A 28 6.32 17.58 -6.83
N LEU A 29 6.52 16.29 -6.52
CA LEU A 29 6.35 15.21 -7.50
C LEU A 29 4.91 15.13 -8.02
N PHE A 30 3.90 15.21 -7.15
CA PHE A 30 2.50 14.98 -7.52
C PHE A 30 1.71 16.25 -7.87
N LYS A 31 2.13 17.43 -7.42
CA LYS A 31 1.41 18.71 -7.63
C LYS A 31 2.23 19.76 -8.39
N GLY A 32 3.54 19.60 -8.52
CA GLY A 32 4.41 20.63 -9.09
C GLY A 32 4.32 20.73 -10.63
N ASP A 33 4.58 19.61 -11.32
CA ASP A 33 4.71 19.59 -12.79
C ASP A 33 4.05 18.33 -13.38
N ASP A 34 2.89 18.53 -14.02
CA ASP A 34 2.11 17.44 -14.64
C ASP A 34 2.81 16.83 -15.84
N GLN A 35 3.53 17.63 -16.63
CA GLN A 35 4.25 17.09 -17.79
C GLN A 35 5.34 16.15 -17.30
N ARG A 36 6.16 16.60 -16.33
CA ARG A 36 7.20 15.78 -15.73
C ARG A 36 6.63 14.52 -15.07
N LEU A 37 5.51 14.63 -14.35
CA LEU A 37 4.86 13.47 -13.72
C LEU A 37 4.33 12.49 -14.78
N GLY A 38 3.70 12.98 -15.85
CA GLY A 38 3.21 12.15 -16.95
C GLY A 38 4.34 11.38 -17.64
N GLU A 39 5.43 12.07 -17.99
CA GLU A 39 6.63 11.46 -18.57
C GLU A 39 7.23 10.39 -17.65
N LEU A 40 7.32 10.68 -16.35
CA LEU A 40 7.82 9.73 -15.36
C LEU A 40 6.95 8.47 -15.26
N VAL A 41 5.62 8.63 -15.21
CA VAL A 41 4.68 7.50 -15.12
C VAL A 41 4.82 6.61 -16.35
N MET A 42 4.88 7.20 -17.54
CA MET A 42 5.05 6.46 -18.79
C MET A 42 6.41 5.77 -18.86
N ALA A 43 7.49 6.47 -18.50
CA ALA A 43 8.83 5.89 -18.45
C ALA A 43 8.92 4.72 -17.44
N TYR A 44 8.26 4.85 -16.28
CA TYR A 44 8.17 3.76 -15.31
C TYR A 44 7.39 2.58 -15.87
N GLY A 45 6.23 2.81 -16.48
CA GLY A 45 5.42 1.77 -17.12
C GLY A 45 6.20 0.97 -18.17
N GLN A 46 6.93 1.68 -19.03
CA GLN A 46 7.77 1.05 -20.05
C GLN A 46 8.92 0.25 -19.43
N ARG A 47 9.62 0.79 -18.44
CA ARG A 47 10.77 0.10 -17.82
C ARG A 47 10.33 -1.10 -16.97
N ALA A 48 9.28 -0.94 -16.18
CA ALA A 48 8.91 -1.93 -15.18
C ALA A 48 8.05 -3.03 -15.77
N TRP A 49 7.09 -2.67 -16.63
CA TRP A 49 6.03 -3.55 -17.13
C TRP A 49 5.97 -3.57 -18.67
N GLU A 50 6.94 -3.00 -19.37
CA GLU A 50 7.08 -3.04 -20.84
C GLU A 50 5.80 -2.62 -21.58
N SER A 51 5.15 -1.56 -21.09
CA SER A 51 3.89 -1.09 -21.64
C SER A 51 3.88 0.41 -21.90
N ASP A 52 3.38 0.78 -23.08
CA ASP A 52 3.03 2.13 -23.51
C ASP A 52 1.57 2.50 -23.21
N ASN A 53 0.79 1.58 -22.64
CA ASN A 53 -0.58 1.83 -22.28
C ASN A 53 -0.64 2.65 -20.98
N ARG A 54 -1.18 3.87 -21.05
CA ARG A 54 -1.27 4.79 -19.91
C ARG A 54 -1.93 4.22 -18.65
N HIS A 55 -2.92 3.34 -18.78
CA HIS A 55 -3.59 2.73 -17.62
C HIS A 55 -2.71 1.65 -16.96
N VAL A 56 -1.97 0.90 -17.78
CA VAL A 56 -1.00 -0.08 -17.31
C VAL A 56 0.19 0.63 -16.66
N ALA A 57 0.71 1.68 -17.29
CA ALA A 57 1.80 2.52 -16.75
C ALA A 57 1.41 3.20 -15.43
N GLY A 58 0.23 3.82 -15.37
CA GLY A 58 -0.31 4.40 -14.14
C GLY A 58 -0.47 3.38 -13.01
N SER A 59 -0.97 2.18 -13.33
CA SER A 59 -1.05 1.08 -12.36
C SER A 59 0.32 0.63 -11.87
N ALA A 60 1.29 0.46 -12.79
CA ALA A 60 2.65 0.07 -12.47
C ALA A 60 3.31 1.04 -11.50
N PHE A 61 3.21 2.33 -11.81
CA PHE A 61 3.72 3.41 -10.99
C PHE A 61 3.05 3.42 -9.61
N LEU A 62 1.71 3.34 -9.57
CA LEU A 62 0.96 3.36 -8.32
C LEU A 62 1.24 2.12 -7.45
N VAL A 63 1.35 0.92 -8.01
CA VAL A 63 1.72 -0.29 -7.25
C VAL A 63 3.10 -0.12 -6.59
N ALA A 64 4.06 0.47 -7.30
CA ALA A 64 5.38 0.75 -6.77
C ALA A 64 5.37 1.81 -5.66
N TYR A 65 4.50 2.81 -5.78
CA TYR A 65 4.26 3.81 -4.75
C TYR A 65 3.62 3.17 -3.50
N LEU A 66 2.56 2.39 -3.67
CA LEU A 66 1.80 1.77 -2.58
C LEU A 66 2.66 0.80 -1.76
N SER A 67 3.59 0.08 -2.37
CA SER A 67 4.49 -0.81 -1.63
C SER A 67 5.44 -0.07 -0.66
N ARG A 68 5.69 1.22 -0.89
CA ARG A 68 6.54 2.08 -0.05
C ARG A 68 5.77 2.80 1.06
N VAL A 69 4.44 2.88 0.94
CA VAL A 69 3.59 3.67 1.86
C VAL A 69 2.61 2.80 2.63
N VAL A 70 1.82 1.98 1.92
CA VAL A 70 0.76 1.17 2.55
C VAL A 70 1.35 0.06 3.42
N PHE A 71 2.42 -0.60 2.96
CA PHE A 71 3.05 -1.68 3.72
C PHE A 71 3.57 -1.22 5.08
N PRO A 72 4.44 -0.20 5.17
CA PRO A 72 4.94 0.25 6.46
C PRO A 72 3.81 0.81 7.34
N LEU A 73 2.91 1.63 6.80
CA LEU A 73 1.82 2.21 7.60
C LEU A 73 0.89 1.13 8.17
N VAL A 74 0.35 0.24 7.33
CA VAL A 74 -0.57 -0.81 7.78
C VAL A 74 0.15 -1.77 8.74
N GLY A 75 1.42 -2.06 8.49
CA GLY A 75 2.25 -2.83 9.43
C GLY A 75 2.36 -2.18 10.80
N GLN A 76 2.67 -0.88 10.88
CA GLN A 76 2.73 -0.16 12.17
C GLN A 76 1.37 -0.11 12.86
N TYR A 77 0.30 0.12 12.09
CA TYR A 77 -1.05 0.19 12.65
C TYR A 77 -1.49 -1.15 13.24
N VAL A 78 -1.23 -2.26 12.55
CA VAL A 78 -1.59 -3.61 12.99
C VAL A 78 -0.75 -4.08 14.17
N LEU A 79 0.57 -3.84 14.14
CA LEU A 79 1.49 -4.43 15.13
C LEU A 79 1.60 -3.58 16.40
N GLU A 80 1.59 -2.26 16.22
CA GLU A 80 1.93 -1.30 17.26
C GLU A 80 0.78 -0.35 17.60
N ARG A 81 -0.34 -0.38 16.87
CA ARG A 81 -1.43 0.61 17.01
C ARG A 81 -0.90 2.05 16.91
N ARG A 82 0.02 2.26 15.97
CA ARG A 82 0.58 3.58 15.61
C ARG A 82 0.33 3.87 14.15
N VAL A 83 0.06 5.13 13.85
CA VAL A 83 -0.15 5.59 12.48
C VAL A 83 0.97 6.58 12.16
N PRO A 84 1.97 6.23 11.34
CA PRO A 84 2.93 7.21 10.84
C PRO A 84 2.23 8.27 9.99
N ASP A 85 2.65 9.53 10.11
CA ASP A 85 2.18 10.59 9.20
C ASP A 85 2.80 10.36 7.81
N VAL A 86 2.02 9.73 6.95
CA VAL A 86 2.36 9.50 5.55
C VAL A 86 1.72 10.52 4.62
N SER A 87 1.26 11.67 5.12
CA SER A 87 0.78 12.74 4.24
C SER A 87 1.83 13.08 3.17
N LEU A 88 1.39 13.59 2.02
CA LEU A 88 2.33 14.01 0.97
C LEU A 88 3.30 15.11 1.42
N ASP A 89 2.94 15.88 2.44
CA ASP A 89 3.82 16.88 3.05
C ASP A 89 4.97 16.27 3.84
N ASN A 90 4.75 15.09 4.41
CA ASN A 90 5.75 14.41 5.19
C ASN A 90 6.56 13.37 4.39
N LEU A 91 6.26 13.15 3.10
CA LEU A 91 6.96 12.19 2.28
C LEU A 91 7.96 12.84 1.31
N SER A 92 9.09 12.17 1.11
CA SER A 92 10.07 12.48 0.08
C SER A 92 10.57 11.20 -0.60
N PHE A 93 11.01 11.36 -1.85
CA PHE A 93 11.57 10.29 -2.68
C PHE A 93 12.98 10.63 -3.12
N HIS A 94 13.92 9.71 -2.89
CA HIS A 94 15.30 9.84 -3.36
C HIS A 94 15.42 9.30 -4.79
N TRP A 95 16.33 9.90 -5.57
CA TRP A 95 16.58 9.56 -6.96
C TRP A 95 18.04 9.17 -7.18
N ASN A 96 18.27 7.98 -7.75
CA ASN A 96 19.60 7.56 -8.21
C ASN A 96 19.89 7.86 -9.69
N GLY A 97 19.16 8.82 -10.27
CA GLY A 97 19.22 9.17 -11.70
C GLY A 97 18.49 8.20 -12.64
N SER A 98 18.26 6.94 -12.25
CA SER A 98 17.47 5.98 -13.03
C SER A 98 16.03 5.85 -12.54
N GLY A 99 15.75 6.20 -11.29
CA GLY A 99 14.40 6.20 -10.73
C GLY A 99 14.41 6.43 -9.22
N ILE A 100 13.24 6.21 -8.61
CA ILE A 100 13.07 6.27 -7.16
C ILE A 100 13.62 5.00 -6.51
N ASP A 101 14.64 5.15 -5.68
CA ASP A 101 15.30 4.05 -4.96
C ASP A 101 15.07 4.09 -3.44
N ALA A 102 14.73 5.26 -2.87
CA ALA A 102 14.33 5.35 -1.47
C ALA A 102 13.07 6.21 -1.26
N THR A 103 12.42 5.97 -0.12
CA THR A 103 11.29 6.74 0.40
C THR A 103 11.57 7.04 1.85
N GLY A 104 11.37 8.30 2.23
CA GLY A 104 11.68 8.75 3.58
C GLY A 104 10.67 9.77 4.08
N LEU A 105 10.49 9.77 5.39
CA LEU A 105 9.72 10.80 6.09
C LEU A 105 10.56 12.06 6.28
N ASN A 106 9.94 13.23 6.21
CA ASN A 106 10.58 14.51 6.52
C ASN A 106 10.74 14.68 8.04
N CYS A 107 9.74 14.26 8.81
CA CYS A 107 9.78 14.12 10.26
C CYS A 107 9.16 12.79 10.69
N LEU A 108 9.53 12.31 11.89
CA LEU A 108 9.03 11.04 12.42
C LEU A 108 7.63 11.16 13.06
N ALA A 109 6.78 12.09 12.60
CA ALA A 109 5.45 12.29 13.18
C ALA A 109 4.59 11.02 13.11
N PHE A 110 3.90 10.70 14.21
CA PHE A 110 2.96 9.57 14.27
C PHE A 110 1.85 9.79 15.30
N ALA A 111 0.68 9.21 15.06
CA ALA A 111 -0.41 9.16 16.03
C ALA A 111 -0.31 7.90 16.89
N ALA A 112 -0.58 8.05 18.19
CA ALA A 112 -0.53 6.97 19.17
C ALA A 112 -1.62 7.11 20.23
N LEU A 113 -1.99 5.98 20.84
CA LEU A 113 -2.98 5.95 21.93
C LEU A 113 -2.36 6.39 23.26
N PRO A 114 -3.18 6.79 24.26
CA PRO A 114 -2.68 7.26 25.55
C PRO A 114 -1.91 6.21 26.35
N ASP A 115 -2.17 4.92 26.09
CA ASP A 115 -1.50 3.78 26.70
C ASP A 115 -0.27 3.28 25.93
N ASP A 116 0.04 3.89 24.78
CA ASP A 116 1.22 3.55 24.00
C ASP A 116 2.52 4.06 24.65
N SER A 117 3.54 3.20 24.71
CA SER A 117 4.83 3.53 25.34
C SER A 117 5.58 4.71 24.72
N ALA A 118 5.26 5.07 23.48
CA ALA A 118 5.86 6.17 22.74
C ALA A 118 4.97 7.41 22.68
N VAL A 119 3.83 7.46 23.39
CA VAL A 119 2.92 8.63 23.36
C VAL A 119 3.57 9.93 23.84
N ASN A 120 4.60 9.84 24.69
CA ASN A 120 5.36 10.99 25.19
C ASN A 120 6.57 11.35 24.31
N HIS A 121 6.73 10.72 23.15
CA HIS A 121 7.77 11.08 22.19
C HIS A 121 7.51 12.47 21.60
N LEU A 122 8.56 13.22 21.27
CA LEU A 122 8.41 14.59 20.73
C LEU A 122 7.58 14.63 19.44
N ASP A 123 7.73 13.61 18.61
CA ASP A 123 6.99 13.45 17.35
C ASP A 123 5.65 12.70 17.49
N ALA A 124 5.24 12.34 18.71
CA ALA A 124 3.97 11.65 18.93
C ALA A 124 2.80 12.64 19.02
N MET A 125 1.73 12.32 18.30
CA MET A 125 0.42 12.95 18.45
C MET A 125 -0.50 12.00 19.22
N ALA A 126 -0.77 12.33 20.48
CA ALA A 126 -1.71 11.57 21.29
C ALA A 126 -3.14 11.74 20.74
N VAL A 127 -3.81 10.63 20.44
CA VAL A 127 -5.24 10.60 20.09
C VAL A 127 -6.04 9.97 21.22
N ALA A 128 -7.35 10.27 21.29
CA ALA A 128 -8.16 9.89 22.44
C ALA A 128 -8.37 8.38 22.59
N ASP A 129 -8.65 7.69 21.48
CA ASP A 129 -9.03 6.28 21.46
C ASP A 129 -8.76 5.63 20.09
N ALA A 130 -9.19 4.37 19.94
CA ALA A 130 -8.98 3.58 18.72
C ALA A 130 -9.71 4.15 17.50
N ASP A 131 -10.89 4.76 17.69
CA ASP A 131 -11.67 5.33 16.60
C ASP A 131 -11.01 6.63 16.12
N ALA A 132 -10.50 7.45 17.04
CA ALA A 132 -9.70 8.63 16.72
C ALA A 132 -8.39 8.26 16.00
N LEU A 133 -7.74 7.15 16.40
CA LEU A 133 -6.55 6.65 15.72
C LEU A 133 -6.86 6.21 14.27
N TYR A 134 -7.96 5.49 14.07
CA TYR A 134 -8.38 5.07 12.74
C TYR A 134 -8.81 6.28 11.88
N ALA A 135 -9.51 7.26 12.46
CA ALA A 135 -9.84 8.51 11.77
C ALA A 135 -8.57 9.24 11.31
N GLN A 136 -7.53 9.30 12.15
CA GLN A 136 -6.26 9.92 11.76
C GLN A 136 -5.54 9.14 10.64
N LEU A 137 -5.64 7.80 10.64
CA LEU A 137 -5.17 6.99 9.52
C LEU A 137 -5.85 7.40 8.22
N LYS A 138 -7.18 7.61 8.22
CA LYS A 138 -7.91 8.05 7.03
C LYS A 138 -7.42 9.41 6.54
N VAL A 139 -7.21 10.36 7.44
CA VAL A 139 -6.69 11.68 7.08
C VAL A 139 -5.32 11.55 6.41
N TRP A 140 -4.34 10.90 7.05
CA TRP A 140 -2.97 10.88 6.53
C TRP A 140 -2.77 9.94 5.34
N LEU A 141 -3.46 8.80 5.29
CA LEU A 141 -3.31 7.84 4.20
C LEU A 141 -4.30 8.10 3.06
N PHE A 142 -5.57 8.40 3.33
CA PHE A 142 -6.57 8.52 2.28
C PHE A 142 -6.64 9.94 1.75
N ASP A 143 -6.88 10.92 2.62
CA ASP A 143 -7.18 12.29 2.21
C ASP A 143 -5.91 13.04 1.78
N ASP A 144 -4.89 13.05 2.65
CA ASP A 144 -3.64 13.77 2.44
C ASP A 144 -2.63 13.00 1.59
N ASN A 145 -3.02 11.83 1.06
CA ASN A 145 -2.14 10.99 0.27
C ASN A 145 -2.84 10.31 -0.91
N LEU A 146 -3.56 9.20 -0.71
CA LEU A 146 -4.02 8.36 -1.83
C LEU A 146 -4.96 9.11 -2.78
N ASN A 147 -5.89 9.90 -2.26
CA ASN A 147 -6.80 10.71 -3.09
C ASN A 147 -6.00 11.67 -3.98
N ILE A 148 -5.01 12.35 -3.40
CA ILE A 148 -4.16 13.28 -4.13
C ILE A 148 -3.32 12.57 -5.21
N VAL A 149 -2.70 11.44 -4.86
CA VAL A 149 -1.86 10.67 -5.80
C VAL A 149 -2.70 10.18 -6.96
N ILE A 150 -3.87 9.60 -6.70
CA ILE A 150 -4.73 9.05 -7.75
C ILE A 150 -5.22 10.17 -8.68
N ASP A 151 -5.67 11.30 -8.12
CA ASP A 151 -6.11 12.46 -8.90
C ASP A 151 -4.98 13.02 -9.76
N SER A 152 -3.76 13.09 -9.21
CA SER A 152 -2.59 13.53 -9.96
C SER A 152 -2.21 12.57 -11.09
N LEU A 153 -2.31 11.26 -10.90
CA LEU A 153 -2.06 10.27 -11.96
C LEU A 153 -3.14 10.31 -13.06
N LEU A 154 -4.40 10.51 -12.68
CA LEU A 154 -5.50 10.71 -13.63
C LEU A 154 -5.24 11.96 -14.49
N ARG A 155 -4.90 13.08 -13.84
CA ARG A 155 -4.65 14.38 -14.48
C ARG A 155 -3.41 14.37 -15.37
N ALA A 156 -2.26 13.94 -14.84
CA ALA A 156 -0.96 14.06 -15.50
C ALA A 156 -0.69 12.96 -16.54
N ALA A 157 -1.15 11.73 -16.28
CA ALA A 157 -0.83 10.57 -17.12
C ALA A 157 -2.06 9.95 -17.81
N GLY A 158 -3.28 10.43 -17.52
CA GLY A 158 -4.50 9.80 -18.03
C GLY A 158 -4.70 8.37 -17.49
N ALA A 159 -4.17 8.08 -16.29
CA ALA A 159 -4.38 6.81 -15.63
C ALA A 159 -5.87 6.60 -15.33
N SER A 160 -6.34 5.34 -15.30
CA SER A 160 -7.76 5.08 -15.02
C SER A 160 -8.02 5.11 -13.52
N TRP A 161 -8.95 5.98 -13.09
CA TRP A 161 -9.43 6.04 -11.70
C TRP A 161 -9.77 4.66 -11.13
N LYS A 162 -10.56 3.87 -11.88
CA LYS A 162 -10.99 2.54 -11.43
C LYS A 162 -9.82 1.55 -11.31
N VAL A 163 -8.86 1.60 -12.24
CA VAL A 163 -7.65 0.76 -12.16
C VAL A 163 -6.80 1.16 -10.95
N SER A 164 -6.68 2.45 -10.66
CA SER A 164 -5.97 2.97 -9.51
C SER A 164 -6.58 2.49 -8.19
N LEU A 165 -7.91 2.57 -8.03
CA LEU A 165 -8.60 2.00 -6.85
C LEU A 165 -8.35 0.50 -6.71
N ASN A 166 -8.36 -0.26 -7.80
CA ASN A 166 -8.05 -1.70 -7.76
C ASN A 166 -6.59 -1.98 -7.40
N ALA A 167 -5.66 -1.08 -7.73
CA ALA A 167 -4.27 -1.18 -7.30
C ALA A 167 -4.12 -0.92 -5.80
N VAL A 168 -4.84 0.07 -5.24
CA VAL A 168 -4.93 0.29 -3.79
C VAL A 168 -5.47 -0.96 -3.09
N ALA A 169 -6.60 -1.49 -3.57
CA ALA A 169 -7.19 -2.71 -3.03
C ALA A 169 -6.20 -3.90 -3.09
N ALA A 170 -5.47 -4.05 -4.19
CA ALA A 170 -4.44 -5.08 -4.31
C ALA A 170 -3.28 -4.88 -3.32
N ALA A 171 -2.85 -3.65 -3.04
CA ALA A 171 -1.80 -3.39 -2.05
C ALA A 171 -2.26 -3.73 -0.62
N PHE A 172 -3.48 -3.32 -0.25
CA PHE A 172 -4.09 -3.68 1.05
C PHE A 172 -4.21 -5.20 1.23
N SER A 173 -4.70 -5.91 0.20
CA SER A 173 -4.75 -7.37 0.27
C SER A 173 -3.37 -8.01 0.45
N GLN A 174 -2.34 -7.49 -0.20
CA GLN A 174 -1.00 -8.07 -0.11
C GLN A 174 -0.39 -7.84 1.27
N VAL A 175 -0.50 -6.63 1.83
CA VAL A 175 0.01 -6.35 3.18
C VAL A 175 -0.75 -7.16 4.23
N LEU A 176 -2.08 -7.24 4.14
CA LEU A 176 -2.89 -8.02 5.10
C LEU A 176 -2.61 -9.52 5.01
N ASN A 177 -2.48 -10.08 3.80
CA ASN A 177 -2.08 -11.47 3.61
C ASN A 177 -0.69 -11.75 4.23
N ARG A 178 0.27 -10.85 4.04
CA ARG A 178 1.62 -11.00 4.60
C ARG A 178 1.63 -10.85 6.12
N LEU A 179 0.91 -9.89 6.67
CA LEU A 179 0.79 -9.70 8.13
C LEU A 179 0.10 -10.91 8.76
N TYR A 180 -0.97 -11.43 8.16
CA TYR A 180 -1.63 -12.64 8.65
C TYR A 180 -0.65 -13.81 8.77
N ALA A 181 0.23 -13.99 7.78
CA ALA A 181 1.21 -15.07 7.77
C ALA A 181 2.41 -14.87 8.71
N THR A 182 2.77 -13.63 9.08
CA THR A 182 4.07 -13.32 9.72
C THR A 182 3.98 -12.59 11.05
N ALA A 183 2.86 -11.93 11.37
CA ALA A 183 2.71 -11.12 12.58
C ALA A 183 2.51 -11.94 13.87
N GLY A 184 2.19 -13.24 13.76
CA GLY A 184 1.86 -14.08 14.91
C GLY A 184 0.53 -13.71 15.60
N ARG A 185 -0.32 -12.87 14.96
CA ARG A 185 -1.61 -12.40 15.47
C ARG A 185 -2.71 -12.41 14.40
N PRO A 186 -3.07 -13.59 13.86
CA PRO A 186 -4.01 -13.70 12.73
C PRO A 186 -5.38 -13.07 13.04
N GLU A 187 -5.91 -13.27 14.24
CA GLU A 187 -7.22 -12.71 14.65
C GLU A 187 -7.23 -11.17 14.65
N GLU A 188 -6.13 -10.54 15.08
CA GLU A 188 -5.99 -9.09 15.06
C GLU A 188 -5.93 -8.56 13.63
N VAL A 189 -5.23 -9.26 12.73
CA VAL A 189 -5.17 -8.92 11.30
C VAL A 189 -6.56 -9.01 10.66
N VAL A 190 -7.32 -10.07 10.94
CA VAL A 190 -8.69 -10.24 10.41
C VAL A 190 -9.61 -9.12 10.92
N ARG A 191 -9.54 -8.79 12.21
CA ARG A 191 -10.33 -7.69 12.80
C ARG A 191 -10.02 -6.35 12.16
N ILE A 192 -8.73 -6.03 11.96
CA ILE A 192 -8.31 -4.77 11.34
C ILE A 192 -8.67 -4.75 9.85
N ALA A 193 -8.51 -5.87 9.14
CA ALA A 193 -8.96 -6.00 7.76
C ALA A 193 -10.46 -5.71 7.64
N ALA A 194 -11.28 -6.22 8.57
CA ALA A 194 -12.71 -5.95 8.60
C ALA A 194 -13.01 -4.44 8.70
N SER A 195 -12.31 -3.70 9.56
CA SER A 195 -12.47 -2.23 9.66
C SER A 195 -12.30 -1.52 8.32
N PHE A 196 -11.29 -1.90 7.53
CA PHE A 196 -11.09 -1.31 6.19
C PHE A 196 -12.12 -1.79 5.15
N LEU A 197 -12.62 -3.01 5.27
CA LEU A 197 -13.51 -3.62 4.27
C LEU A 197 -14.98 -3.23 4.46
N THR A 198 -15.38 -2.85 5.67
CA THR A 198 -16.75 -2.46 6.00
C THR A 198 -16.97 -0.96 6.12
N ASP A 199 -15.91 -0.15 6.25
CA ASP A 199 -15.97 1.31 6.26
C ASP A 199 -16.25 1.87 4.85
N PRO A 200 -17.40 2.53 4.60
CA PRO A 200 -17.72 3.10 3.29
C PRO A 200 -16.74 4.18 2.82
N ASP A 201 -16.01 4.83 3.73
CA ASP A 201 -15.02 5.86 3.39
C ASP A 201 -13.65 5.26 3.03
N SER A 202 -13.47 3.94 3.21
CA SER A 202 -12.24 3.26 2.87
C SER A 202 -12.10 3.10 1.35
N PRO A 203 -10.92 3.34 0.76
CA PRO A 203 -10.69 3.19 -0.68
C PRO A 203 -10.78 1.73 -1.15
N ILE A 204 -10.78 0.76 -0.22
CA ILE A 204 -10.94 -0.66 -0.54
C ILE A 204 -12.36 -1.17 -0.33
N TYR A 205 -13.27 -0.32 0.16
CA TYR A 205 -14.68 -0.66 0.34
C TYR A 205 -15.30 -1.11 -0.98
N GLY A 206 -15.88 -2.32 -0.96
CA GLY A 206 -16.47 -2.94 -2.14
C GLY A 206 -15.50 -3.25 -3.29
N GLN A 207 -14.18 -3.12 -3.10
CA GLN A 207 -13.16 -3.41 -4.13
C GLN A 207 -12.63 -4.84 -4.04
N LEU A 208 -12.69 -5.45 -2.86
CA LEU A 208 -12.34 -6.85 -2.65
C LEU A 208 -13.08 -7.40 -1.42
N THR A 209 -13.09 -8.72 -1.30
CA THR A 209 -13.36 -9.42 -0.03
C THR A 209 -12.10 -10.13 0.42
N MET A 210 -11.97 -10.40 1.72
CA MET A 210 -10.95 -11.30 2.25
C MET A 210 -11.58 -12.36 3.15
N GLU A 211 -11.06 -13.58 3.09
CA GLU A 211 -11.54 -14.72 3.86
C GLU A 211 -10.40 -15.60 4.33
N GLU A 212 -10.58 -16.24 5.47
CA GLU A 212 -9.73 -17.34 5.90
C GLU A 212 -10.06 -18.58 5.06
N PHE A 213 -9.05 -19.12 4.40
CA PHE A 213 -9.16 -20.31 3.57
C PHE A 213 -8.32 -21.42 4.19
N GLN A 214 -8.93 -22.58 4.40
CA GLN A 214 -8.29 -23.74 5.02
C GLN A 214 -8.04 -24.85 4.00
N TYR A 215 -6.84 -25.41 4.02
CA TYR A 215 -6.47 -26.56 3.20
C TYR A 215 -5.37 -27.38 3.88
N GLN A 216 -5.56 -28.69 4.00
CA GLN A 216 -4.59 -29.64 4.58
C GLN A 216 -4.03 -29.19 5.95
N GLY A 217 -4.92 -28.71 6.84
CA GLY A 217 -4.54 -28.27 8.18
C GLY A 217 -3.81 -26.92 8.23
N ARG A 218 -3.74 -26.19 7.11
CA ARG A 218 -3.16 -24.85 7.01
C ARG A 218 -4.25 -23.83 6.73
N THR A 219 -4.09 -22.65 7.30
CA THR A 219 -5.00 -21.52 7.10
C THR A 219 -4.23 -20.36 6.50
N GLY A 220 -4.81 -19.72 5.49
CA GLY A 220 -4.30 -18.45 4.96
C GLY A 220 -5.43 -17.45 4.78
N PHE A 221 -5.07 -16.17 4.70
CA PHE A 221 -6.03 -15.09 4.54
C PHE A 221 -5.95 -14.53 3.12
N PHE A 222 -6.91 -14.91 2.29
CA PHE A 222 -6.89 -14.65 0.85
C PHE A 222 -7.94 -13.65 0.46
N SER A 223 -7.64 -12.85 -0.57
CA SER A 223 -8.62 -11.92 -1.13
C SER A 223 -9.25 -12.44 -2.41
N ARG A 224 -10.46 -11.96 -2.69
CA ARG A 224 -11.08 -12.02 -4.00
C ARG A 224 -11.34 -10.61 -4.48
N ARG A 225 -10.68 -10.21 -5.57
CA ARG A 225 -10.77 -8.85 -6.08
C ARG A 225 -12.04 -8.67 -6.92
N ARG A 226 -12.67 -7.50 -6.79
CA ARG A 226 -13.81 -7.06 -7.61
C ARG A 226 -13.38 -6.19 -8.81
N GLY A 227 -12.08 -6.05 -9.02
CA GLY A 227 -11.52 -5.33 -10.16
C GLY A 227 -10.06 -5.71 -10.44
N CYS A 228 -9.57 -5.29 -11.59
CA CYS A 228 -8.24 -5.62 -12.09
C CYS A 228 -7.30 -4.41 -12.02
N CYS A 229 -6.08 -4.62 -11.52
CA CYS A 229 -4.98 -3.65 -11.59
C CYS A 229 -4.17 -3.76 -12.89
N LEU A 230 -4.54 -4.64 -13.82
CA LEU A 230 -3.87 -4.87 -15.11
C LEU A 230 -2.43 -5.44 -15.05
N TRP A 231 -1.97 -5.97 -13.91
CA TRP A 231 -0.66 -6.64 -13.81
C TRP A 231 -0.44 -7.70 -14.90
N TRP A 232 -1.48 -8.49 -15.23
CA TRP A 232 -1.42 -9.53 -16.25
C TRP A 232 -1.07 -9.03 -17.66
N ARG A 233 -1.21 -7.72 -17.92
CA ARG A 233 -0.83 -7.12 -19.21
C ARG A 233 0.67 -6.85 -19.34
N SER A 234 1.42 -6.95 -18.24
CA SER A 234 2.87 -6.89 -18.28
C SER A 234 3.41 -8.16 -18.95
N PRO A 235 4.33 -8.06 -19.92
CA PRO A 235 5.04 -9.22 -20.48
C PRO A 235 5.80 -10.04 -19.42
N ARG A 236 6.11 -9.44 -18.27
CA ARG A 236 6.72 -10.12 -17.12
C ARG A 236 5.73 -10.98 -16.34
N SER A 237 4.43 -10.82 -16.58
CA SER A 237 3.40 -11.64 -15.98
C SER A 237 3.25 -12.93 -16.78
N ASN A 238 3.64 -14.06 -16.19
CA ASN A 238 3.48 -15.36 -16.83
C ASN A 238 2.02 -15.87 -16.77
N ASP A 239 1.16 -15.25 -15.94
CA ASP A 239 -0.24 -15.63 -15.74
C ASP A 239 -1.01 -14.52 -14.97
N TYR A 240 -2.29 -14.72 -14.70
CA TYR A 240 -3.10 -13.95 -13.76
C TYR A 240 -2.63 -14.12 -12.30
N CYS A 241 -2.93 -13.15 -11.44
CA CYS A 241 -2.74 -13.32 -9.99
C CYS A 241 -3.72 -14.36 -9.44
N SER A 242 -3.39 -15.04 -8.34
CA SER A 242 -4.27 -16.03 -7.70
C SER A 242 -5.65 -15.49 -7.32
N ASN A 243 -5.74 -14.20 -6.98
CA ASN A 243 -6.96 -13.48 -6.63
C ASN A 243 -7.52 -12.62 -7.79
N CYS A 244 -7.18 -12.92 -9.05
CA CYS A 244 -7.62 -12.13 -10.19
C CYS A 244 -9.11 -12.31 -10.46
N ILE A 245 -9.84 -11.20 -10.66
CA ILE A 245 -11.26 -11.22 -11.07
C ILE A 245 -11.50 -11.92 -12.41
N LEU A 246 -10.47 -12.04 -13.25
CA LEU A 246 -10.55 -12.73 -14.54
C LEU A 246 -10.54 -14.26 -14.40
N LEU A 247 -10.22 -14.77 -13.20
CA LEU A 247 -10.29 -16.19 -12.90
C LEU A 247 -11.65 -16.54 -12.28
N PRO A 248 -12.30 -17.63 -12.73
CA PRO A 248 -13.46 -18.19 -12.04
C PRO A 248 -13.12 -18.56 -10.58
N PRO A 249 -14.10 -18.53 -9.65
CA PRO A 249 -13.87 -18.86 -8.25
C PRO A 249 -13.15 -20.20 -8.03
N ASP A 250 -13.51 -21.26 -8.74
CA ASP A 250 -12.86 -22.57 -8.60
C ASP A 250 -11.37 -22.55 -8.97
N GLN A 251 -10.98 -21.71 -9.94
CA GLN A 251 -9.57 -21.52 -10.30
C GLN A 251 -8.82 -20.68 -9.27
N GLN A 252 -9.49 -19.71 -8.64
CA GLN A 252 -8.91 -18.97 -7.52
C GLN A 252 -8.67 -19.91 -6.32
N ASP A 253 -9.66 -20.74 -5.98
CA ASP A 253 -9.57 -21.73 -4.90
C ASP A 253 -8.43 -22.71 -5.13
N GLN A 254 -8.29 -23.21 -6.37
CA GLN A 254 -7.20 -24.09 -6.73
C GLN A 254 -5.83 -23.43 -6.50
N ARG A 255 -5.68 -22.16 -6.89
CA ARG A 255 -4.44 -21.40 -6.65
C ARG A 255 -4.22 -21.12 -5.16
N PHE A 256 -5.27 -20.88 -4.37
CA PHE A 256 -5.13 -20.75 -2.91
C PHE A 256 -4.65 -22.05 -2.27
N ARG A 257 -5.17 -23.20 -2.70
CA ARG A 257 -4.69 -24.52 -2.26
C ARG A 257 -3.22 -24.74 -2.63
N GLU A 258 -2.82 -24.41 -3.85
CA GLU A 258 -1.43 -24.51 -4.30
C GLU A 258 -0.49 -23.61 -3.47
N MET A 259 -0.91 -22.38 -3.18
CA MET A 259 -0.17 -21.47 -2.30
C MET A 259 -0.03 -22.07 -0.89
N LEU A 260 -1.11 -22.58 -0.30
CA LEU A 260 -1.07 -23.20 1.02
C LEU A 260 -0.24 -24.49 1.07
N ALA A 261 -0.27 -25.30 0.01
CA ALA A 261 0.57 -26.50 -0.10
C ALA A 261 2.06 -26.14 -0.25
N GLY A 262 2.36 -25.02 -0.92
CA GLY A 262 3.73 -24.54 -1.16
C GLY A 262 4.40 -23.85 0.02
N LEU A 263 3.66 -23.40 1.04
CA LEU A 263 4.24 -22.88 2.27
C LEU A 263 5.08 -24.00 2.93
N ARG A 264 6.39 -23.83 3.11
CA ARG A 264 7.19 -24.81 3.86
C ARG A 264 7.32 -24.34 5.30
#